data_AF-A0A6C0KMY8-F1
#
_entry.id   AF-A0A6C0KMY8-F1
#
_cell.length_a   1.000
_cell.length_b   1.000
_cell.length_c   1.000
_cell.angle_alpha   90.00
_cell.angle_beta   90.00
_cell.angle_gamma   90.00
#
_symmetry.space_group_name_H-M   'P 1'
#
loop_
_entity.id
_entity.type
_entity.pdbx_description
1 polymer ?
#
loop_
_entity_poly.entity_id
_entity_poly.type
_entity_poly.pdbx_seq_one_letter_code
_entity_poly.pdbx_strand_id
1 'polypeptide(L)' 'MESASKDILLGSLVDLLKDKEFKKDFIQKLNANVDVPMFTEKTEEKVIKALYKLVVEQIELAIEKIKKED' A
#
# COMPACT_ATOMS: atom_id res chain seq x y z
N MET A 1 18.52 -9.85 -19.06
CA MET A 1 18.51 -8.40 -18.78
C MET A 1 17.12 -7.93 -18.39
N GLU A 2 16.06 -8.35 -19.10
CA GLU A 2 14.68 -7.92 -18.85
C GLU A 2 14.14 -8.26 -17.43
N SER A 3 14.36 -9.48 -16.94
CA SER A 3 13.95 -9.91 -15.58
C SER A 3 14.63 -9.10 -14.46
N ALA A 4 15.93 -8.79 -14.60
CA ALA A 4 16.64 -7.98 -13.60
C ALA A 4 16.10 -6.55 -13.51
N SER A 5 15.75 -5.94 -14.65
CA SER A 5 15.11 -4.61 -14.67
C SER A 5 13.71 -4.65 -14.05
N LYS A 6 12.95 -5.71 -14.29
CA LYS A 6 11.62 -5.92 -13.68
C LYS A 6 11.71 -6.04 -12.16
N ASP A 7 12.66 -6.81 -11.65
CA ASP A 7 12.89 -6.97 -10.21
C ASP A 7 13.23 -5.65 -9.52
N ILE A 8 14.08 -4.83 -10.13
CA ILE A 8 14.46 -3.50 -9.63
C ILE A 8 13.24 -2.56 -9.58
N LEU A 9 12.41 -2.56 -10.63
CA LEU A 9 11.20 -1.73 -10.69
C LEU A 9 10.17 -2.15 -9.63
N LEU A 10 9.94 -3.46 -9.45
CA LEU A 10 9.02 -3.97 -8.44
C LEU A 10 9.52 -3.69 -7.03
N GLY A 11 10.83 -3.81 -6.77
CA GLY A 11 11.42 -3.42 -5.49
C GLY A 11 11.23 -1.92 -5.21
N SER A 12 11.53 -1.08 -6.20
CA SER A 12 11.36 0.38 -6.08
C SER A 12 9.90 0.78 -5.82
N LEU A 13 8.94 0.06 -6.39
CA LEU A 13 7.51 0.27 -6.14
C LEU A 13 7.14 -0.05 -4.69
N VAL A 14 7.66 -1.15 -4.12
CA VAL A 14 7.42 -1.50 -2.70
C VAL A 14 8.02 -0.44 -1.77
N ASP A 15 9.22 0.04 -2.08
CA ASP A 15 9.85 1.09 -1.28
C ASP A 15 9.04 2.39 -1.30
N LEU A 16 8.51 2.78 -2.45
CA LEU A 16 7.59 3.93 -2.56
C LEU A 16 6.32 3.73 -1.72
N LEU A 17 5.74 2.52 -1.73
CA LEU A 17 4.57 2.19 -0.91
C LEU A 17 4.88 2.12 0.59
N LYS A 18 6.15 1.97 0.99
CA LYS A 18 6.56 2.01 2.40
C LYS A 18 7.00 3.40 2.84
N ASP A 19 7.16 4.33 1.90
CA ASP A 19 7.52 5.70 2.21
C ASP A 19 6.47 6.37 3.11
N LYS A 20 6.98 7.19 4.04
CA LYS A 20 6.14 7.84 5.05
C LYS A 20 5.30 8.96 4.46
N GLU A 21 5.81 9.69 3.47
CA GLU A 21 5.07 10.76 2.81
C GLU A 21 3.97 10.17 1.94
N PHE A 22 4.28 9.12 1.16
CA PHE A 22 3.29 8.40 0.38
C PHE A 22 2.17 7.84 1.28
N LYS A 23 2.54 7.20 2.39
CA LYS A 23 1.57 6.71 3.38
C LYS A 23 0.65 7.82 3.88
N LYS A 24 1.22 8.98 4.21
CA LYS A 24 0.46 10.12 4.73
C LYS A 24 -0.52 10.65 3.69
N ASP A 25 -0.07 10.84 2.45
CA ASP A 25 -0.91 11.30 1.34
C ASP A 25 -2.03 10.30 1.03
N PHE A 26 -1.73 9.00 1.01
CA PHE A 26 -2.73 7.95 0.83
C PHE A 26 -3.80 7.98 1.92
N ILE A 27 -3.39 8.07 3.19
CA ILE A 27 -4.32 8.13 4.32
C ILE A 27 -5.22 9.38 4.22
N GLN A 28 -4.66 10.54 3.84
CA GLN A 28 -5.43 11.76 3.65
C GLN A 28 -6.43 11.64 2.50
N LYS A 29 -6.03 11.07 1.37
CA LYS A 29 -6.92 10.83 0.23
C LYS A 29 -7.99 9.80 0.55
N LEU A 30 -7.66 8.75 1.31
CA LEU A 30 -8.62 7.76 1.76
C LEU A 30 -9.67 8.40 2.67
N ASN A 31 -9.25 9.20 3.66
CA ASN A 31 -10.15 9.99 4.51
C ASN A 31 -11.08 10.90 3.67
N ALA A 32 -10.55 11.57 2.65
CA ALA A 32 -11.33 12.52 1.85
C ALA A 32 -12.34 11.86 0.90
N ASN A 33 -12.14 10.59 0.53
CA ASN A 33 -12.96 9.90 -0.47
C ASN A 33 -13.78 8.73 0.10
N VAL A 34 -13.41 8.22 1.27
CA VAL A 34 -14.12 7.14 1.94
C VAL A 34 -14.88 7.73 3.11
N ASP A 35 -16.13 8.09 2.85
CA ASP A 35 -17.09 8.48 3.88
C ASP A 35 -17.52 7.22 4.64
N VAL A 36 -16.70 6.78 5.61
CA VAL A 36 -17.02 5.60 6.41
C VAL A 36 -17.95 6.05 7.55
N PRO A 37 -19.20 5.55 7.63
CA PRO A 37 -20.03 5.79 8.80
C PRO A 37 -19.48 4.98 9.99
N MET A 38 -18.49 5.53 10.69
CA MET A 38 -17.82 4.89 11.81
C MET A 38 -17.93 5.74 13.07
N PHE A 39 -18.19 5.03 14.16
CA PHE A 39 -18.70 5.51 15.45
C PHE A 39 -17.87 6.61 16.14
N THR A 40 -16.57 6.83 15.81
CA THR A 40 -15.69 7.92 16.36
C THR A 40 -14.43 8.17 15.49
N GLU A 41 -13.85 9.39 15.49
CA GLU A 41 -12.58 9.78 14.81
C GLU A 41 -11.40 8.82 15.08
N LYS A 42 -11.28 8.31 16.31
CA LYS A 42 -10.18 7.39 16.68
C LYS A 42 -10.32 6.01 16.03
N THR A 43 -11.54 5.58 15.75
CA THR A 43 -11.81 4.30 15.07
C THR A 43 -11.50 4.45 13.58
N GLU A 44 -11.83 5.58 12.99
CA GLU A 44 -11.56 5.91 11.60
C GLU A 44 -10.05 5.84 11.28
N GLU A 45 -9.23 6.49 12.11
CA GLU A 45 -7.77 6.48 11.94
C GLU A 45 -7.19 5.05 12.02
N LYS A 46 -7.71 4.22 12.94
CA LYS A 46 -7.28 2.81 13.08
C LYS A 46 -7.66 1.99 11.86
N VAL A 47 -8.89 2.13 11.37
CA VAL A 47 -9.39 1.40 10.21
C VAL A 47 -8.56 1.76 8.97
N ILE A 48 -8.27 3.03 8.77
CA ILE A 48 -7.52 3.51 7.61
C ILE A 48 -6.06 3.06 7.66
N LYS A 49 -5.44 3.10 8.84
CA LYS A 49 -4.09 2.52 9.03
C LYS A 49 -4.08 1.01 8.75
N ALA A 50 -5.12 0.29 9.15
CA ALA A 50 -5.25 -1.15 8.88
C ALA A 50 -5.46 -1.43 7.38
N LEU A 51 -6.31 -0.64 6.71
CA LEU A 51 -6.53 -0.73 5.26
C LEU A 51 -5.23 -0.47 4.49
N TYR A 52 -4.49 0.59 4.86
CA TYR A 52 -3.19 0.86 4.25
C TYR A 52 -2.25 -0.33 4.39
N LYS A 53 -2.16 -0.90 5.60
CA LYS A 53 -1.31 -2.06 5.85
C LYS A 53 -1.70 -3.25 4.97
N LEU A 54 -3.00 -3.56 4.91
CA LEU A 54 -3.52 -4.65 4.08
C LEU A 54 -3.21 -4.45 2.60
N VAL A 55 -3.35 -3.23 2.08
CA VAL A 55 -3.03 -2.91 0.69
C VAL A 55 -1.54 -3.16 0.40
N VAL A 56 -0.65 -2.68 1.27
CA VAL A 56 0.80 -2.91 1.11
C VAL A 56 1.12 -4.41 1.15
N GLU A 57 0.58 -5.15 2.12
CA GLU A 57 0.79 -6.60 2.24
C GLU A 57 0.29 -7.37 1.00
N GLN A 58 -0.86 -6.99 0.43
CA GLN A 58 -1.37 -7.61 -0.80
C GLN A 58 -0.51 -7.31 -2.02
N ILE A 59 0.04 -6.08 -2.13
CA ILE A 59 0.94 -5.72 -3.23
C ILE A 59 2.26 -6.49 -3.13
N GLU A 60 2.82 -6.62 -1.93
CA GLU A 60 4.02 -7.45 -1.70
C GLU A 60 3.79 -8.90 -2.11
N LEU A 61 2.67 -9.50 -1.72
CA LEU A 61 2.30 -10.86 -2.11
C LEU A 61 2.12 -11.01 -3.63
N ALA A 62 1.50 -10.03 -4.29
CA ALA A 62 1.34 -10.04 -5.74
C ALA A 62 2.70 -10.00 -6.44
N ILE A 63 3.62 -9.17 -5.94
CA ILE A 63 5.00 -9.08 -6.45
C ILE A 63 5.74 -10.41 -6.24
N GLU A 64 5.62 -11.04 -5.08
CA GLU A 64 6.21 -12.35 -4.82
C GLU A 64 5.67 -13.43 -5.77
N LYS A 65 4.39 -13.39 -6.13
CA LYS A 65 3.81 -14.31 -7.13
C LYS A 65 4.40 -14.05 -8.51
N ILE A 66 4.47 -12.78 -8.93
CA ILE A 66 5.06 -12.40 -10.22
C ILE A 66 6.51 -12.89 -10.32
N LYS A 67 7.29 -12.81 -9.24
CA LYS A 67 8.68 -13.31 -9.21
C LYS A 67 8.81 -14.84 -9.24
N LYS A 68 7.75 -15.58 -8.88
CA LYS A 68 7.74 -17.06 -8.89
C LYS A 68 7.23 -17.64 -10.21
N GLU A 69 6.53 -16.83 -11.01
CA GLU A 69 6.02 -17.19 -12.33
C GLU A 69 6.96 -16.76 -13.49
N ASP A 70 7.95 -15.92 -13.21
CA ASP A 70 9.10 -15.59 -14.09
C ASP A 70 10.22 -16.65 -13.94
#